data_AF-A0A854BUD2-F1
#
_entry.id   AF-A0A854BUD2-F1
#
_cell.length_a   1.000
_cell.length_b   1.000
_cell.length_c   1.000
_cell.angle_alpha   90.00
_cell.angle_beta   90.00
_cell.angle_gamma   90.00
#
_symmetry.space_group_name_H-M   'P 1'
#
loop_
_entity.id
_entity.type
_entity.pdbx_description
1 polymer ?
#
loop_
_entity_poly.entity_id
_entity_poly.type
_entity_poly.pdbx_seq_one_letter_code
_entity_poly.pdbx_strand_id
1 'polypeptide(L)'
;PGEDGYSRSESLWLVRGGVAKLDEGHRLAALWQALPEELRLSPHRYLATNSPQGPWWLLGWCERVPEADEVLPAPLPPYRVLTGLGDRFGRTQTFHREAAGE
;
A
#
# COMPACT_ATOMS: atom_id res chain seq x y z
N PRO A 1 -12.96 -3.47 -1.31
CA PRO A 1 -11.78 -3.87 -0.51
C PRO A 1 -11.24 -5.18 -1.06
N GLY A 2 -9.92 -5.36 -1.17
CA GLY A 2 -9.35 -6.53 -1.86
C GLY A 2 -9.53 -6.54 -3.37
N GLU A 3 -9.87 -5.39 -3.95
CA GLU A 3 -10.01 -5.23 -5.40
C GLU A 3 -8.63 -5.06 -6.03
N ASP A 4 -8.39 -5.74 -7.15
CA ASP A 4 -7.19 -5.61 -7.97
C ASP A 4 -7.50 -5.02 -9.34
N GLY A 5 -6.50 -4.41 -9.97
CA GLY A 5 -6.57 -3.90 -11.32
C GLY A 5 -5.20 -4.02 -12.00
N TYR A 6 -5.21 -4.46 -13.27
CA TYR A 6 -4.01 -4.56 -14.08
C TYR A 6 -4.02 -3.51 -15.19
N SER A 7 -3.02 -2.63 -15.19
CA SER A 7 -2.75 -1.74 -16.32
C SER A 7 -1.86 -2.43 -17.33
N ARG A 8 -2.37 -2.60 -18.57
CA ARG A 8 -1.60 -3.17 -19.68
C ARG A 8 -0.52 -2.22 -20.20
N SER A 9 -0.76 -0.90 -20.18
CA SER A 9 0.23 0.09 -20.65
C SER A 9 1.45 0.14 -19.72
N GLU A 10 1.20 0.12 -18.42
CA GLU A 10 2.25 0.18 -17.39
C GLU A 10 2.80 -1.20 -17.03
N SER A 11 2.16 -2.27 -17.52
CA SER A 11 2.41 -3.66 -17.09
C SER A 11 2.44 -3.81 -15.57
N LEU A 12 1.49 -3.15 -14.90
CA LEU A 12 1.49 -2.94 -13.45
C LEU A 12 0.17 -3.40 -12.84
N TRP A 13 0.25 -4.13 -11.74
CA TRP A 13 -0.88 -4.44 -10.88
C TRP A 13 -1.01 -3.39 -9.79
N LEU A 14 -2.24 -3.02 -9.49
CA LEU A 14 -2.63 -2.25 -8.31
C LEU A 14 -3.63 -3.09 -7.53
N VAL A 15 -3.34 -3.39 -6.26
CA VAL A 15 -4.21 -4.16 -5.38
C VAL A 15 -4.54 -3.32 -4.17
N ARG A 16 -5.83 -3.17 -3.87
CA ARG A 16 -6.31 -2.51 -2.67
C ARG A 16 -6.31 -3.49 -1.51
N GLY A 17 -5.78 -3.06 -0.36
CA GLY A 17 -5.90 -3.82 0.88
C GLY A 17 -7.33 -3.94 1.41
N GLY A 18 -7.46 -4.49 2.61
CA GLY A 18 -8.73 -4.79 3.25
C GLY A 18 -9.16 -6.25 3.13
N VAL A 19 -8.26 -7.15 2.69
CA VAL A 19 -8.51 -8.59 2.62
C VAL A 19 -7.29 -9.36 3.12
N ALA A 20 -7.53 -10.36 3.97
CA ALA A 20 -6.47 -11.18 4.53
C ALA A 20 -5.78 -12.05 3.48
N LYS A 21 -6.53 -12.53 2.48
CA LYS A 21 -6.05 -13.42 1.43
C LYS A 21 -6.76 -13.10 0.11
N LEU A 22 -6.00 -13.10 -0.98
CA LEU A 22 -6.55 -13.12 -2.33
C LEU A 22 -6.86 -14.57 -2.72
N ASP A 23 -7.78 -14.76 -3.67
CA ASP A 23 -8.11 -16.09 -4.20
C ASP A 23 -6.87 -16.87 -4.64
N GLU A 24 -6.84 -18.18 -4.43
CA GLU A 24 -5.65 -19.01 -4.72
C GLU A 24 -5.29 -19.05 -6.21
N GLY A 25 -6.28 -18.87 -7.09
CA GLY A 25 -6.06 -18.73 -8.53
C GLY A 25 -5.50 -17.36 -8.95
N HIS A 26 -5.44 -16.39 -8.04
CA HIS A 26 -4.95 -15.05 -8.33
C HIS A 26 -3.42 -15.04 -8.45
N ARG A 27 -2.90 -14.43 -9.52
CA ARG A 27 -1.46 -14.41 -9.83
C ARG A 27 -0.61 -13.82 -8.70
N LEU A 28 -1.18 -12.90 -7.92
CA LEU A 28 -0.53 -12.24 -6.79
C LEU A 28 -0.82 -12.89 -5.43
N ALA A 29 -1.53 -14.02 -5.35
CA ALA A 29 -1.92 -14.63 -4.07
C ALA A 29 -0.71 -14.95 -3.18
N ALA A 30 0.32 -15.57 -3.75
CA ALA A 30 1.55 -15.90 -3.04
C ALA A 30 2.32 -14.65 -2.57
N LEU A 31 2.36 -13.61 -3.41
CA LEU A 31 2.93 -12.31 -3.04
C LEU A 31 2.13 -11.67 -1.89
N TRP A 32 0.80 -11.74 -1.96
CA TRP A 32 -0.06 -11.09 -0.99
C TRP A 32 0.18 -11.69 0.38
N GLN A 33 0.26 -13.02 0.47
CA GLN A 33 0.58 -13.72 1.72
C GLN A 33 1.94 -13.37 2.31
N ALA A 34 2.90 -12.95 1.50
CA ALA A 34 4.21 -12.52 1.99
C ALA A 34 4.20 -11.08 2.55
N LEU A 35 3.13 -10.31 2.33
CA LEU A 35 3.00 -8.98 2.93
C LEU A 35 2.65 -9.08 4.42
N PRO A 36 3.20 -8.16 5.25
CA PRO A 36 2.73 -7.91 6.61
C PRO A 36 1.21 -7.81 6.69
N GLU A 37 0.65 -8.41 7.75
CA GLU A 37 -0.80 -8.46 7.95
C GLU A 37 -1.46 -7.09 8.01
N GLU A 38 -0.80 -6.12 8.64
CA GLU A 38 -1.27 -4.74 8.73
C GLU A 38 -1.50 -4.10 7.36
N LEU A 39 -0.65 -4.42 6.37
CA LEU A 39 -0.80 -3.94 4.99
C LEU A 39 -1.98 -4.62 4.30
N ARG A 40 -2.14 -5.93 4.48
CA ARG A 40 -3.21 -6.73 3.88
C ARG A 40 -4.59 -6.32 4.39
N LEU A 41 -4.73 -6.14 5.71
CA LEU A 41 -6.00 -5.87 6.36
C LEU A 41 -6.45 -4.41 6.23
N SER A 42 -5.56 -3.49 5.88
CA SER A 42 -5.90 -2.07 5.77
C SER A 42 -6.61 -1.75 4.44
N PRO A 43 -7.89 -1.33 4.43
CA PRO A 43 -8.60 -0.95 3.20
C PRO A 43 -8.11 0.38 2.60
N HIS A 44 -7.20 1.05 3.31
CA HIS A 44 -6.65 2.35 2.96
C HIS A 44 -5.26 2.26 2.32
N ARG A 45 -4.62 1.08 2.37
CA ARG A 45 -3.34 0.84 1.74
C ARG A 45 -3.52 0.12 0.41
N TYR A 46 -2.60 0.41 -0.50
CA TYR A 46 -2.55 -0.17 -1.82
C TYR A 46 -1.16 -0.72 -2.07
N LEU A 47 -1.10 -1.80 -2.81
CA LEU A 47 0.12 -2.36 -3.35
C LEU A 47 0.13 -2.10 -4.85
N ALA A 48 1.21 -1.52 -5.35
CA ALA A 48 1.53 -1.56 -6.77
C ALA A 48 2.70 -2.51 -7.01
N THR A 49 2.64 -3.35 -8.05
CA THR A 49 3.77 -4.18 -8.47
C THR A 49 3.61 -4.72 -9.89
N ASN A 50 4.71 -4.87 -10.61
CA ASN A 50 4.75 -5.56 -11.90
C ASN A 50 5.29 -7.00 -11.77
N SER A 51 5.73 -7.39 -10.57
CA SER A 51 6.46 -8.64 -10.35
C SER A 51 6.14 -9.25 -8.99
N PRO A 52 5.79 -10.55 -8.92
CA PRO A 52 5.58 -11.23 -7.64
C PRO A 52 6.84 -11.32 -6.77
N GLN A 53 8.02 -11.01 -7.32
CA GLN A 53 9.29 -11.02 -6.58
C GLN A 53 9.62 -9.67 -5.95
N GLY A 54 9.09 -8.58 -6.49
CA GLY A 54 9.49 -7.21 -6.13
C GLY A 54 10.02 -6.44 -7.35
N PRO A 55 10.09 -5.10 -7.24
CA PRO A 55 9.70 -4.29 -6.08
C PRO A 55 8.17 -4.20 -5.87
N TRP A 56 7.79 -4.05 -4.61
CA TRP A 56 6.41 -3.88 -4.13
C TRP A 56 6.26 -2.47 -3.60
N TRP A 57 5.60 -1.59 -4.35
CA TRP A 57 5.37 -0.21 -3.94
C TRP A 57 4.16 -0.15 -3.02
N LEU A 58 4.38 0.26 -1.79
CA LEU A 58 3.33 0.42 -0.78
C LEU A 58 2.83 1.86 -0.82
N LEU A 59 1.56 2.02 -1.16
CA LEU A 59 0.90 3.32 -1.26
C LEU A 59 -0.11 3.47 -0.12
N GLY A 60 0.01 4.55 0.63
CA GLY A 60 -0.80 4.80 1.81
C GLY A 60 -1.06 6.29 2.01
N TRP A 61 -1.41 6.66 3.23
CA TRP A 61 -1.46 8.05 3.66
C TRP A 61 -0.14 8.45 4.28
N CYS A 62 0.21 9.72 4.15
CA CYS A 62 1.19 10.31 5.05
C CYS A 62 0.59 10.33 6.45
N GLU A 63 1.34 9.86 7.45
CA GLU A 63 0.99 10.18 8.84
C GLU A 63 1.00 11.71 8.97
N ARG A 64 -0.13 12.27 9.37
CA ARG A 64 -0.30 13.69 9.63
C ARG A 64 -0.43 13.87 11.14
N VAL A 65 0.32 14.81 11.69
CA VAL A 65 0.08 15.31 13.04
C VAL A 65 -1.10 16.27 12.96
N PRO A 66 -2.23 16.00 13.65
CA PRO A 66 -3.35 16.94 13.69
C PRO A 66 -2.91 18.26 14.30
N GLU A 67 -3.42 19.38 13.79
CA GLU A 67 -3.21 20.67 14.47
C GLU A 67 -4.03 20.73 15.77
N ALA A 68 -3.61 21.56 16.72
CA ALA A 68 -4.17 21.56 18.08
C ALA A 68 -5.70 21.81 18.13
N ASP A 69 -6.22 22.48 17.12
CA ASP A 69 -7.62 22.90 16.97
C ASP A 69 -8.37 22.12 15.87
N GLU A 70 -7.73 21.09 15.30
CA GLU A 70 -8.35 20.23 14.28
C GLU A 70 -9.38 19.26 14.88
N VAL A 71 -10.58 19.21 14.28
CA VAL A 71 -11.62 18.26 14.67
C VAL A 71 -11.28 16.86 14.12
N LEU A 72 -11.21 15.87 15.02
CA LEU A 72 -10.85 14.49 14.68
C LEU A 72 -12.07 13.57 14.44
N PRO A 73 -11.97 12.61 13.50
CA PRO A 73 -10.81 12.34 12.63
C PRO A 73 -10.77 13.29 11.42
N ALA A 74 -9.57 13.76 11.08
CA ALA A 74 -9.34 14.51 9.85
C ALA A 74 -9.79 13.68 8.62
N PRO A 75 -10.39 14.32 7.59
CA PRO A 75 -10.75 13.61 6.37
C PRO A 75 -9.50 13.05 5.70
N LEU A 76 -9.61 11.82 5.21
CA LEU A 76 -8.53 11.19 4.45
C LEU A 76 -8.35 11.95 3.10
N PRO A 77 -7.10 12.24 2.68
CA PRO A 77 -6.85 12.92 1.40
C PRO A 77 -7.47 12.19 0.18
N PRO A 78 -7.55 12.75 -1.02
CA PRO A 78 -8.07 12.00 -2.17
C PRO A 78 -7.02 11.07 -2.82
N TYR A 79 -5.73 11.28 -2.55
CA TYR A 79 -4.60 10.57 -3.20
C TYR A 79 -3.79 9.72 -2.21
N ARG A 80 -3.15 8.65 -2.71
CA ARG A 80 -2.17 7.88 -1.92
C ARG A 80 -0.76 8.32 -2.28
N VAL A 81 0.13 8.27 -1.29
CA VAL A 81 1.56 8.57 -1.44
C VAL A 81 2.37 7.29 -1.26
N LEU A 82 3.59 7.26 -1.82
CA LEU A 82 4.53 6.18 -1.59
C LEU A 82 5.01 6.23 -0.14
N THR A 83 4.68 5.19 0.63
CA THR A 83 5.06 5.07 2.05
C THR A 83 6.06 3.94 2.27
N GLY A 84 6.29 3.09 1.29
CA GLY A 84 7.32 2.07 1.40
C GLY A 84 7.58 1.28 0.12
N LEU A 85 8.65 0.49 0.19
CA LEU A 85 9.06 -0.49 -0.79
C LEU A 85 9.29 -1.81 -0.07
N GLY A 86 8.91 -2.90 -0.73
CA GLY A 86 9.17 -4.26 -0.24
C GLY A 86 9.58 -5.20 -1.36
N ASP A 87 10.01 -6.40 -0.97
CA ASP A 87 10.20 -7.52 -1.89
C ASP A 87 9.86 -8.86 -1.23
N ARG A 88 9.86 -9.92 -2.05
CA ARG A 88 9.55 -11.29 -1.61
C ARG A 88 10.55 -11.85 -0.60
N PHE A 89 11.74 -11.30 -0.52
CA PHE A 89 12.80 -11.75 0.38
C PHE A 89 12.68 -11.10 1.77
N GLY A 90 11.63 -10.30 1.99
CA GLY A 90 11.39 -9.63 3.26
C GLY A 90 12.21 -8.36 3.45
N ARG A 91 12.87 -7.86 2.39
CA ARG A 91 13.52 -6.54 2.46
C ARG A 91 12.44 -5.48 2.37
N THR A 92 12.52 -4.51 3.27
CA THR A 92 11.55 -3.41 3.33
C THR A 92 12.27 -2.08 3.55
N GLN A 93 11.79 -1.04 2.87
CA GLN A 93 12.18 0.34 3.12
C GLN A 93 10.90 1.14 3.38
N THR A 94 10.84 1.85 4.49
CA THR A 94 9.70 2.71 4.83
C THR A 94 10.08 4.16 4.56
N PHE A 95 9.21 4.87 3.86
CA PHE A 95 9.35 6.29 3.59
C PHE A 95 8.47 7.08 4.57
N HIS A 96 9.11 8.01 5.27
CA HIS A 96 8.43 8.99 6.10
C HIS A 96 8.61 10.35 5.44
N ARG A 97 7.51 11.11 5.32
CA ARG A 97 7.57 12.50 4.88
C ARG A 97 7.66 13.37 6.12
N GLU A 98 8.75 14.10 6.27
CA GLU A 98 8.83 15.14 7.30
C GLU A 98 7.89 16.30 6.91
N ALA A 99 7.05 16.72 7.86
CA ALA A 99 6.11 17.83 7.67
C ALA A 99 6.84 19.18 7.63
N ALA A 100 8.04 19.25 8.20
CA ALA A 100 8.94 20.39 8.12
C ALA A 100 9.79 20.28 6.85
N GLY A 101 9.21 20.60 5.70
CA GLY A 101 10.05 20.96 4.55
C GLY A 101 10.85 22.20 4.94
N GLU A 102 12.17 22.13 4.85
CA GLU A 102 13.01 23.35 4.76
C GLU A 102 12.84 24.00 3.39
#